data_AF-B1PGM2-F1
#
_entry.id   AF-B1PGM2-F1
#
_cell.length_a   1.000
_cell.length_b   1.000
_cell.length_c   1.000
_cell.angle_alpha   90.00
_cell.angle_beta   90.00
_cell.angle_gamma   90.00
#
_symmetry.space_group_name_H-M   'P 1'
#
loop_
_entity.id
_entity.type
_entity.pdbx_description
1 polymer ?
#
loop_
_entity_poly.entity_id
_entity_poly.type
_entity_poly.pdbx_seq_one_letter_code
_entity_poly.pdbx_strand_id
1 'polypeptide(L)'
;DSLEVLKRKFMFNIADGGFTELHTLWLNGEKAAVPGREYEIWHRRHDYWLLAGIVTHGYGRWQDIQNDIRFAIINEPFKMDVGKGNFLEIKNKFLARRFKLLEQALVIEEQLRRAAYLNLAQDPSHPAMSLNARFAEVECLAESHQHLSKESLAGNKPANAVLHKVLNQLEELLSDMKSDVSRLPATLARIPPVAQRLQMSERSILSRLAATAGNASNAAQLMAQFPAGFQGTTLPAFTSGPA
;
A
#
# COMPACT_ATOMS: atom_id res chain seq x y z
N ASP A 1 -35.60 -18.99 -26.40
CA ASP A 1 -34.19 -18.59 -26.46
C ASP A 1 -33.68 -18.14 -25.10
N SER A 2 -32.94 -19.02 -24.45
CA SER A 2 -32.30 -18.77 -23.17
C SER A 2 -31.11 -17.83 -23.42
N LEU A 3 -31.18 -16.58 -22.97
CA LEU A 3 -30.04 -15.66 -22.99
C LEU A 3 -28.89 -16.31 -22.22
N GLU A 4 -27.85 -16.69 -22.94
CA GLU A 4 -26.63 -17.25 -22.36
C GLU A 4 -25.94 -16.12 -21.56
N VAL A 5 -26.17 -16.09 -20.25
CA VAL A 5 -25.53 -15.13 -19.36
C VAL A 5 -24.06 -15.54 -19.24
N LEU A 6 -23.22 -14.98 -20.11
CA LEU A 6 -21.76 -15.05 -20.01
C LEU A 6 -21.30 -14.43 -18.68
N LYS A 7 -21.27 -15.25 -17.62
CA LYS A 7 -20.65 -14.89 -16.34
C LYS A 7 -19.14 -14.77 -16.54
N ARG A 8 -18.68 -13.57 -16.90
CA ARG A 8 -17.24 -13.26 -16.87
C ARG A 8 -16.74 -13.35 -15.44
N LYS A 9 -15.65 -14.09 -15.24
CA LYS A 9 -14.94 -14.14 -13.96
C LYS A 9 -14.47 -12.72 -13.62
N PHE A 10 -14.79 -12.26 -12.41
CA PHE A 10 -14.32 -10.97 -11.95
C PHE A 10 -12.80 -10.99 -11.79
N MET A 11 -12.13 -9.99 -12.36
CA MET A 11 -10.67 -9.83 -12.28
C MET A 11 -10.36 -8.44 -11.73
N PHE A 12 -9.67 -8.41 -10.60
CA PHE A 12 -9.10 -7.21 -10.01
C PHE A 12 -7.78 -7.61 -9.37
N ASN A 13 -6.75 -6.82 -9.60
CA ASN A 13 -5.42 -7.04 -9.09
C ASN A 13 -4.73 -5.70 -8.87
N ILE A 14 -3.83 -5.66 -7.90
CA ILE A 14 -2.86 -4.59 -7.66
C ILE A 14 -1.50 -5.27 -7.66
N ALA A 15 -0.56 -4.80 -8.47
CA ALA A 15 0.79 -5.34 -8.57
C ALA A 15 1.74 -4.61 -7.62
N ASP A 16 1.56 -4.85 -6.32
CA ASP A 16 2.37 -4.22 -5.27
C ASP A 16 3.74 -4.90 -5.04
N GLY A 17 4.09 -5.91 -5.84
CA GLY A 17 5.35 -6.64 -5.74
C GLY A 17 5.56 -7.44 -4.45
N GLY A 18 4.52 -7.64 -3.62
CA GLY A 18 4.64 -8.30 -2.33
C GLY A 18 5.16 -7.40 -1.20
N PHE A 19 5.20 -6.08 -1.41
CA PHE A 19 5.61 -5.12 -0.38
C PHE A 19 4.50 -4.83 0.65
N THR A 20 3.28 -5.34 0.45
CA THR A 20 2.20 -5.29 1.45
C THR A 20 1.60 -6.68 1.72
N GLU A 21 0.78 -6.78 2.77
CA GLU A 21 0.06 -8.01 3.11
C GLU A 21 -1.18 -8.26 2.23
N LEU A 22 -1.46 -7.42 1.23
CA LEU A 22 -2.70 -7.47 0.44
C LEU A 22 -2.95 -8.85 -0.19
N HIS A 23 -1.94 -9.41 -0.86
CA HIS A 23 -2.06 -10.71 -1.52
C HIS A 23 -2.22 -11.86 -0.53
N THR A 24 -1.53 -11.81 0.62
CA THR A 24 -1.72 -12.78 1.71
C THR A 24 -3.16 -12.75 2.22
N LEU A 25 -3.75 -11.57 2.39
CA LEU A 25 -5.14 -11.42 2.81
C LEU A 25 -6.12 -11.92 1.74
N TRP A 26 -5.86 -11.71 0.45
CA TRP A 26 -6.66 -12.31 -0.62
C TRP A 26 -6.60 -13.83 -0.60
N LEU A 27 -5.39 -14.42 -0.51
CA LEU A 27 -5.23 -15.87 -0.42
C LEU A 27 -5.97 -16.47 0.79
N ASN A 28 -5.88 -15.81 1.94
CA ASN A 28 -6.59 -16.23 3.14
C ASN A 28 -8.12 -16.11 3.00
N GLY A 29 -8.60 -15.02 2.39
CA GLY A 29 -10.02 -14.84 2.10
C GLY A 29 -10.56 -15.87 1.12
N GLU A 30 -9.80 -16.23 0.08
CA GLU A 30 -10.16 -17.27 -0.89
C GLU A 30 -10.26 -18.65 -0.22
N LYS A 31 -9.35 -18.98 0.72
CA LYS A 31 -9.42 -20.23 1.50
C LYS A 31 -10.59 -20.26 2.49
N ALA A 32 -10.98 -19.11 3.04
CA ALA A 32 -12.08 -19.00 3.99
C ALA A 32 -13.47 -18.91 3.33
N ALA A 33 -13.52 -18.65 2.01
CA ALA A 33 -14.78 -18.52 1.28
C ALA A 33 -15.53 -19.86 1.22
N VAL A 34 -16.76 -19.87 1.71
CA VAL A 34 -17.66 -21.03 1.62
C VAL A 34 -18.49 -20.92 0.34
N PRO A 35 -18.60 -21.99 -0.48
CA PRO A 35 -19.45 -21.98 -1.67
C PRO A 35 -20.88 -21.54 -1.34
N GLY A 36 -21.39 -20.55 -2.08
CA GLY A 36 -22.72 -19.97 -1.84
C GLY A 36 -22.76 -18.84 -0.79
N ARG A 37 -21.67 -18.56 -0.07
CA ARG A 37 -21.52 -17.44 0.87
C ARG A 37 -20.27 -16.59 0.59
N GLU A 38 -19.87 -16.56 -0.67
CA GLU A 38 -18.62 -15.92 -1.13
C GLU A 38 -18.56 -14.40 -0.83
N TYR A 39 -19.72 -13.75 -0.67
CA TYR A 39 -19.78 -12.32 -0.38
C TYR A 39 -19.68 -11.99 1.12
N GLU A 40 -19.85 -12.97 2.01
CA GLU A 40 -19.74 -12.81 3.46
C GLU A 40 -18.28 -12.70 3.92
N ILE A 41 -17.32 -13.13 3.10
CA ILE A 41 -15.88 -13.01 3.38
C ILE A 41 -15.30 -11.86 2.55
N TRP A 42 -14.61 -10.92 3.21
CA TRP A 42 -13.99 -9.79 2.53
C TRP A 42 -12.86 -10.26 1.60
N HIS A 43 -12.92 -9.86 0.32
CA HIS A 43 -11.96 -10.30 -0.70
C HIS A 43 -11.65 -9.19 -1.73
N ARG A 44 -10.87 -9.52 -2.79
CA ARG A 44 -10.46 -8.57 -3.85
C ARG A 44 -11.62 -7.85 -4.54
N ARG A 45 -12.81 -8.48 -4.59
CA ARG A 45 -14.02 -7.86 -5.13
C ARG A 45 -14.53 -6.72 -4.26
N HIS A 46 -14.53 -6.92 -2.93
CA HIS A 46 -14.90 -5.88 -1.98
C HIS A 46 -13.90 -4.73 -1.99
N ASP A 47 -12.60 -5.03 -2.16
CA ASP A 47 -11.57 -3.99 -2.30
C ASP A 47 -11.80 -3.10 -3.52
N TYR A 48 -12.10 -3.68 -4.68
CA TYR A 48 -12.44 -2.92 -5.88
C TYR A 48 -13.64 -1.99 -5.64
N TRP A 49 -14.73 -2.51 -5.07
CA TRP A 49 -15.92 -1.72 -4.83
C TRP A 49 -15.75 -0.69 -3.71
N LEU A 50 -14.91 -0.96 -2.72
CA LEU A 50 -14.50 0.02 -1.72
C LEU A 50 -13.75 1.18 -2.38
N LEU A 51 -12.77 0.90 -3.24
CA LEU A 51 -12.03 1.92 -3.99
C LEU A 51 -12.96 2.72 -4.90
N ALA A 52 -13.85 2.06 -5.65
CA ALA A 52 -14.83 2.72 -6.49
C ALA A 52 -15.76 3.65 -5.67
N GLY A 53 -16.18 3.20 -4.48
CA GLY A 53 -16.94 3.99 -3.54
C GLY A 53 -16.20 5.23 -3.06
N ILE A 54 -14.93 5.09 -2.69
CA ILE A 54 -14.07 6.20 -2.24
C ILE A 54 -13.83 7.20 -3.37
N VAL A 55 -13.60 6.75 -4.60
CA VAL A 55 -13.46 7.62 -5.77
C VAL A 55 -14.76 8.39 -6.04
N THR A 56 -15.91 7.76 -5.82
CA THR A 56 -17.22 8.35 -6.10
C THR A 56 -17.66 9.35 -5.03
N HIS A 57 -17.48 9.01 -3.75
CA HIS A 57 -18.03 9.77 -2.62
C HIS A 57 -17.00 10.60 -1.87
N GLY A 58 -15.71 10.27 -2.01
CA GLY A 58 -14.60 10.92 -1.32
C GLY A 58 -14.07 10.15 -0.10
N TYR A 59 -12.91 10.59 0.38
CA TYR A 59 -12.18 9.97 1.49
C TYR A 59 -12.96 10.06 2.81
N GLY A 60 -13.03 8.96 3.55
CA GLY A 60 -13.66 8.94 4.88
C GLY A 60 -15.19 9.03 4.88
N ARG A 61 -15.83 9.15 3.71
CA ARG A 61 -17.29 9.24 3.52
C ARG A 61 -17.95 7.86 3.63
N TRP A 62 -17.63 7.11 4.69
CA TRP A 62 -18.02 5.70 4.83
C TRP A 62 -19.52 5.50 4.82
N GLN A 63 -20.29 6.40 5.43
CA GLN A 63 -21.75 6.29 5.46
C GLN A 63 -22.37 6.46 4.08
N ASP A 64 -21.91 7.44 3.30
CA ASP A 64 -22.41 7.66 1.94
C ASP A 64 -22.12 6.46 1.03
N ILE A 65 -20.92 5.89 1.13
CA ILE A 65 -20.54 4.69 0.39
C ILE A 65 -21.40 3.49 0.83
N GLN A 66 -21.62 3.30 2.13
CA GLN A 66 -22.41 2.17 2.64
C GLN A 66 -23.89 2.25 2.27
N ASN A 67 -24.44 3.45 2.15
CA ASN A 67 -25.85 3.69 1.82
C ASN A 67 -26.13 3.63 0.30
N ASP A 68 -25.10 3.70 -0.53
CA ASP A 68 -25.23 3.61 -1.99
C ASP A 68 -25.31 2.15 -2.45
N ILE A 69 -26.44 1.81 -3.08
CA ILE A 69 -26.75 0.45 -3.53
C ILE A 69 -25.72 -0.12 -4.51
N ARG A 70 -25.00 0.74 -5.25
CA ARG A 70 -23.94 0.31 -6.17
C ARG A 70 -22.75 -0.29 -5.44
N PHE A 71 -22.50 0.15 -4.20
CA PHE A 71 -21.40 -0.31 -3.35
C PHE A 71 -21.86 -1.27 -2.26
N ALA A 72 -23.13 -1.70 -2.27
CA ALA A 72 -23.74 -2.50 -1.20
C ALA A 72 -22.96 -3.77 -0.83
N ILE A 73 -22.16 -4.31 -1.76
CA ILE A 73 -21.30 -5.48 -1.51
C ILE A 73 -20.34 -5.28 -0.33
N ILE A 74 -19.87 -4.05 -0.04
CA ILE A 74 -18.97 -3.80 1.09
C ILE A 74 -19.67 -4.02 2.45
N ASN A 75 -21.00 -4.10 2.45
CA ASN A 75 -21.81 -4.36 3.64
C ASN A 75 -21.98 -5.86 3.90
N GLU A 76 -21.81 -6.71 2.88
CA GLU A 76 -22.07 -8.16 2.96
C GLU A 76 -21.28 -8.85 4.09
N PRO A 77 -19.98 -8.56 4.30
CA PRO A 77 -19.22 -9.21 5.38
C PRO A 77 -19.67 -8.86 6.79
N PHE A 78 -20.54 -7.85 6.94
CA PHE A 78 -20.97 -7.33 8.24
C PHE A 78 -22.44 -7.66 8.54
N LYS A 79 -23.17 -8.32 7.64
CA LYS A 79 -24.62 -8.54 7.78
C LYS A 79 -24.99 -9.31 9.05
N MET A 80 -24.16 -10.27 9.49
CA MET A 80 -24.40 -11.06 10.70
C MET A 80 -24.14 -10.31 12.01
N ASP A 81 -23.51 -9.14 11.95
CA ASP A 81 -23.19 -8.32 13.11
C ASP A 81 -24.17 -7.15 13.32
N VAL A 82 -25.15 -7.00 12.42
CA VAL A 82 -26.18 -5.96 12.50
C VAL A 82 -26.97 -6.13 13.80
N GLY A 83 -27.10 -5.05 14.57
CA GLY A 83 -27.78 -5.05 15.87
C GLY A 83 -26.88 -5.35 17.07
N LYS A 84 -25.60 -5.72 16.84
CA LYS A 84 -24.61 -5.78 17.92
C LYS A 84 -24.18 -4.37 18.33
N GLY A 85 -23.84 -4.19 19.60
CA GLY A 85 -23.28 -2.92 20.10
C GLY A 85 -22.02 -2.53 19.32
N ASN A 86 -21.83 -1.22 19.09
CA ASN A 86 -20.69 -0.64 18.35
C ASN A 86 -20.51 -1.14 16.90
N PHE A 87 -21.53 -1.76 16.29
CA PHE A 87 -21.48 -2.29 14.92
C PHE A 87 -20.92 -1.29 13.90
N LEU A 88 -21.44 -0.06 13.89
CA LEU A 88 -21.04 0.97 12.92
C LEU A 88 -19.58 1.40 13.10
N GLU A 89 -19.10 1.46 14.35
CA GLU A 89 -17.72 1.82 14.65
C GLU A 89 -16.74 0.73 14.19
N ILE A 90 -17.04 -0.54 14.50
CA ILE A 90 -16.24 -1.70 14.08
C ILE A 90 -16.12 -1.73 12.56
N LYS A 91 -17.26 -1.57 11.86
CA LYS A 91 -17.30 -1.54 10.40
C LYS A 91 -16.50 -0.39 9.81
N ASN A 92 -16.67 0.83 10.31
CA ASN A 92 -15.92 2.00 9.84
C ASN A 92 -14.41 1.87 10.11
N LYS A 93 -14.03 1.31 11.26
CA LYS A 93 -12.63 1.03 11.60
C LYS A 93 -12.02 0.00 10.67
N PHE A 94 -12.77 -1.04 10.31
CA PHE A 94 -12.35 -2.01 9.31
C PHE A 94 -12.13 -1.35 7.95
N LEU A 95 -13.12 -0.60 7.43
CA LEU A 95 -13.02 0.06 6.13
C LEU A 95 -11.83 1.02 6.05
N ALA A 96 -11.61 1.80 7.12
CA ALA A 96 -10.47 2.71 7.21
C ALA A 96 -9.13 1.95 7.19
N ARG A 97 -9.00 0.86 7.96
CA ARG A 97 -7.78 0.03 7.97
C ARG A 97 -7.55 -0.62 6.61
N ARG A 98 -8.61 -1.15 5.99
CA ARG A 98 -8.54 -1.79 4.67
C ARG A 98 -8.14 -0.79 3.59
N PHE A 99 -8.72 0.41 3.62
CA PHE A 99 -8.36 1.47 2.69
C PHE A 99 -6.89 1.88 2.82
N LYS A 100 -6.36 2.06 4.04
CA LYS A 100 -4.94 2.36 4.23
C LYS A 100 -4.01 1.33 3.57
N LEU A 101 -4.35 0.05 3.67
CA LEU A 101 -3.59 -1.01 3.00
C LEU A 101 -3.67 -0.89 1.47
N LEU A 102 -4.86 -0.67 0.92
CA LEU A 102 -5.06 -0.52 -0.53
C LEU A 102 -4.35 0.73 -1.07
N GLU A 103 -4.42 1.84 -0.35
CA GLU A 103 -3.72 3.08 -0.70
C GLU A 103 -2.21 2.85 -0.76
N GLN A 104 -1.64 2.16 0.25
CA GLN A 104 -0.23 1.79 0.24
C GLN A 104 0.13 0.90 -0.95
N ALA A 105 -0.67 -0.14 -1.21
CA ALA A 105 -0.44 -1.07 -2.32
C ALA A 105 -0.48 -0.36 -3.69
N LEU A 106 -1.44 0.55 -3.90
CA LEU A 106 -1.54 1.37 -5.12
C LEU A 106 -0.36 2.33 -5.28
N VAL A 107 0.07 2.96 -4.19
CA VAL A 107 1.26 3.84 -4.20
C VAL A 107 2.50 3.05 -4.62
N ILE A 108 2.66 1.83 -4.09
CA ILE A 108 3.78 0.94 -4.43
C ILE A 108 3.70 0.49 -5.89
N GLU A 109 2.54 0.01 -6.35
CA GLU A 109 2.32 -0.38 -7.75
C GLU A 109 2.73 0.75 -8.71
N GLU A 110 2.31 1.98 -8.42
CA GLU A 110 2.68 3.16 -9.21
C GLU A 110 4.19 3.47 -9.13
N GLN A 111 4.84 3.29 -7.97
CA GLN A 111 6.28 3.46 -7.86
C GLN A 111 7.05 2.41 -8.67
N LEU A 112 6.62 1.15 -8.62
CA LEU A 112 7.23 0.06 -9.40
C LEU A 112 7.07 0.34 -10.90
N ARG A 113 5.88 0.76 -11.33
CA ARG A 113 5.62 1.16 -12.72
C ARG A 113 6.51 2.33 -13.17
N ARG A 114 6.67 3.37 -12.34
CA ARG A 114 7.55 4.51 -12.63
C ARG A 114 9.02 4.12 -12.70
N ALA A 115 9.48 3.28 -11.77
CA ALA A 115 10.84 2.78 -11.76
C ALA A 115 11.17 2.01 -13.04
N ALA A 116 10.25 1.14 -13.48
CA ALA A 116 10.37 0.43 -14.76
C ALA A 116 10.36 1.39 -15.96
N TYR A 117 9.43 2.35 -15.99
CA TYR A 117 9.31 3.32 -17.08
C TYR A 117 10.57 4.20 -17.23
N LEU A 118 11.18 4.59 -16.11
CA LEU A 118 12.39 5.41 -16.09
C LEU A 118 13.69 4.59 -16.19
N ASN A 119 13.60 3.25 -16.31
CA ASN A 119 14.73 2.33 -16.25
C ASN A 119 15.64 2.61 -15.04
N LEU A 120 15.04 2.84 -13.87
CA LEU A 120 15.81 3.06 -12.66
C LEU A 120 16.53 1.75 -12.29
N ALA A 121 17.84 1.73 -12.48
CA ALA A 121 18.68 0.69 -11.94
C ALA A 121 18.91 0.94 -10.44
N GLN A 122 19.02 -0.15 -9.67
CA GLN A 122 19.52 -0.06 -8.32
C GLN A 122 20.99 0.34 -8.37
N ASP A 123 21.35 1.39 -7.64
CA ASP A 123 22.74 1.79 -7.45
C ASP A 123 23.33 0.95 -6.31
N PRO A 124 24.32 0.08 -6.57
CA PRO A 124 24.94 -0.75 -5.53
C PRO A 124 25.61 0.07 -4.43
N SER A 125 25.99 1.31 -4.72
CA SER A 125 26.61 2.23 -3.75
C SER A 125 25.57 3.00 -2.92
N HIS A 126 24.27 2.78 -3.15
CA HIS A 126 23.23 3.45 -2.40
C HIS A 126 23.23 3.01 -0.92
N PRO A 127 23.11 3.93 0.06
CA PRO A 127 23.13 3.60 1.48
C PRO A 127 22.12 2.52 1.92
N ALA A 128 20.95 2.47 1.26
CA ALA A 128 19.96 1.42 1.53
C ALA A 128 20.43 0.01 1.10
N MET A 129 21.30 -0.10 0.10
CA MET A 129 21.88 -1.38 -0.32
C MET A 129 22.91 -1.87 0.70
N SER A 130 23.72 -0.97 1.25
CA SER A 130 24.64 -1.30 2.35
C SER A 130 23.89 -1.81 3.58
N LEU A 131 22.78 -1.15 3.96
CA LEU A 131 21.93 -1.61 5.05
C LEU A 131 21.33 -2.99 4.78
N ASN A 132 20.86 -3.24 3.55
CA ASN A 132 20.32 -4.55 3.16
C ASN A 132 21.37 -5.66 3.24
N ALA A 133 22.61 -5.40 2.80
CA ALA A 133 23.71 -6.34 2.92
C ALA A 133 24.05 -6.66 4.38
N ARG A 134 24.08 -5.64 5.25
CA ARG A 134 24.30 -5.80 6.70
C ARG A 134 23.17 -6.59 7.36
N PHE A 135 21.93 -6.39 6.94
CA PHE A 135 20.80 -7.18 7.42
C PHE A 135 20.97 -8.66 7.10
N ALA A 136 21.34 -9.00 5.85
CA ALA A 136 21.62 -10.39 5.46
C ALA A 136 22.80 -11.00 6.24
N GLU A 137 23.85 -10.21 6.52
CA GLU A 137 24.98 -10.64 7.35
C GLU A 137 24.56 -10.93 8.80
N VAL A 138 23.71 -10.07 9.38
CA VAL A 138 23.15 -10.28 10.72
C VAL A 138 22.30 -11.54 10.77
N GLU A 139 21.45 -11.81 9.78
CA GLU A 139 20.67 -13.06 9.70
C GLU A 139 21.59 -14.28 9.68
N CYS A 140 22.63 -14.26 8.84
CA CYS A 140 23.60 -15.36 8.75
C CYS A 140 24.36 -15.58 10.08
N LEU A 141 24.81 -14.50 10.73
CA LEU A 141 25.48 -14.59 12.03
C LEU A 141 24.55 -15.07 13.13
N ALA A 142 23.28 -14.66 13.12
CA ALA A 142 22.27 -15.11 14.07
C ALA A 142 21.97 -16.60 13.93
N GLU A 143 21.87 -17.11 12.69
CA GLU A 143 21.77 -18.54 12.42
C GLU A 143 23.00 -19.30 12.93
N SER A 144 24.21 -18.83 12.62
CA SER A 144 25.46 -19.43 13.11
C SER A 144 25.54 -19.45 14.64
N HIS A 145 25.14 -18.36 15.29
CA HIS A 145 25.05 -18.24 16.74
C HIS A 145 24.12 -19.31 17.34
N GLN A 146 22.97 -19.58 16.72
CA GLN A 146 22.02 -20.59 17.19
C GLN A 146 22.64 -22.00 17.21
N HIS A 147 23.49 -22.32 16.23
CA HIS A 147 24.22 -23.60 16.18
C HIS A 147 25.34 -23.65 17.21
N LEU A 148 26.21 -22.64 17.24
CA LEU A 148 27.37 -22.57 18.13
C LEU A 148 26.99 -22.52 19.62
N SER A 149 25.85 -21.91 19.95
CA SER A 149 25.36 -21.85 21.32
C SER A 149 25.08 -23.25 21.89
N LYS A 150 24.52 -24.16 21.09
CA LYS A 150 24.26 -25.54 21.51
C LYS A 150 25.55 -26.32 21.76
N GLU A 151 26.54 -26.17 20.89
CA GLU A 151 27.84 -26.83 21.03
C GLU A 151 28.63 -26.27 22.22
N SER A 152 28.59 -24.95 22.44
CA SER A 152 29.20 -24.31 23.60
C SER A 152 28.61 -24.81 24.91
N LEU A 153 27.27 -24.92 25.00
CA LEU A 153 26.57 -25.48 26.18
C LEU A 153 26.91 -26.95 26.43
N ALA A 154 27.28 -27.71 25.39
CA ALA A 154 27.81 -29.07 25.53
C ALA A 154 29.26 -29.12 26.05
N GLY A 155 29.87 -27.98 26.40
CA GLY A 155 31.21 -27.89 26.97
C GLY A 155 32.33 -27.69 25.94
N ASN A 156 31.99 -27.43 24.67
CA ASN A 156 32.98 -27.18 23.61
C ASN A 156 33.65 -25.80 23.80
N LYS A 157 34.85 -25.79 24.38
CA LYS A 157 35.62 -24.57 24.65
C LYS A 157 35.95 -23.75 23.38
N PRO A 158 36.40 -24.35 22.26
CA PRO A 158 36.52 -23.65 20.97
C PRO A 158 35.22 -22.99 20.51
N ALA A 159 34.08 -23.69 20.56
CA ALA A 159 32.79 -23.13 20.17
C ALA A 159 32.41 -21.92 21.05
N ASN A 160 32.71 -21.98 22.36
CA ASN A 160 32.46 -20.86 23.27
C ASN A 160 33.29 -19.61 22.91
N ALA A 161 34.56 -19.78 22.54
CA ALA A 161 35.41 -18.66 22.11
C ALA A 161 34.89 -18.02 20.80
N VAL A 162 34.45 -18.86 19.85
CA VAL A 162 33.84 -18.38 18.60
C VAL A 162 32.51 -17.69 18.86
N LEU A 163 31.69 -18.20 19.79
CA LEU A 163 30.40 -17.61 20.17
C LEU A 163 30.56 -16.17 20.67
N HIS A 164 31.55 -15.91 21.53
CA HIS A 164 31.86 -14.55 21.99
C HIS A 164 32.28 -13.64 20.83
N LYS A 165 33.03 -14.15 19.86
CA LYS A 165 33.41 -13.38 18.67
C LYS A 165 32.19 -13.06 17.79
N VAL A 166 31.29 -14.02 17.59
CA VAL A 166 30.03 -13.81 16.85
C VAL A 166 29.15 -12.77 17.54
N LEU A 167 29.04 -12.81 18.88
CA LEU A 167 28.29 -11.83 19.64
C LEU A 167 28.85 -10.41 19.50
N ASN A 168 30.18 -10.26 19.57
CA ASN A 168 30.82 -8.96 19.35
C ASN A 168 30.59 -8.45 17.92
N GLN A 169 30.69 -9.33 16.91
CA GLN A 169 30.41 -8.97 15.52
C GLN A 169 28.94 -8.56 15.31
N LEU A 170 27.99 -9.24 15.95
CA LEU A 170 26.58 -8.85 15.94
C LEU A 170 26.38 -7.47 16.57
N GLU A 171 27.05 -7.18 17.70
CA GLU A 171 26.95 -5.86 18.34
C GLU A 171 27.50 -4.74 17.46
N GLU A 172 28.67 -4.95 16.83
CA GLU A 172 29.27 -4.01 15.89
C GLU A 172 28.34 -3.76 14.69
N LEU A 173 27.83 -4.82 14.06
CA LEU A 173 26.90 -4.71 12.92
C LEU A 173 25.60 -4.01 13.30
N LEU A 174 25.03 -4.29 14.47
CA LEU A 174 23.81 -3.62 14.94
C LEU A 174 24.03 -2.13 15.21
N SER A 175 25.19 -1.76 15.76
CA SER A 175 25.59 -0.36 15.95
C SER A 175 25.68 0.38 14.61
N ASP A 176 26.29 -0.28 13.63
CA ASP A 176 26.45 0.20 12.26
C ASP A 176 25.10 0.35 11.53
N MET A 177 24.23 -0.65 11.61
CA MET A 177 22.88 -0.59 11.05
C MET A 177 22.04 0.51 11.69
N LYS A 178 22.17 0.74 13.01
CA LYS A 178 21.50 1.84 13.70
C LYS A 178 21.92 3.20 13.12
N SER A 179 23.22 3.39 12.86
CA SER A 179 23.74 4.59 12.20
C SER A 179 23.13 4.76 10.81
N ASP A 180 23.09 3.69 10.02
CA ASP A 180 22.53 3.71 8.66
C ASP A 180 21.04 4.08 8.65
N VAL A 181 20.23 3.44 9.50
CA VAL A 181 18.79 3.74 9.66
C VAL A 181 18.56 5.21 10.01
N SER A 182 19.43 5.79 10.83
CA SER A 182 19.33 7.19 11.23
C SER A 182 19.56 8.17 10.06
N ARG A 183 20.37 7.77 9.07
CA ARG A 183 20.71 8.56 7.87
C ARG A 183 19.81 8.26 6.67
N LEU A 184 19.13 7.13 6.69
CA LEU A 184 18.33 6.60 5.58
C LEU A 184 17.21 7.55 5.11
N PRO A 185 16.45 8.26 5.98
CA PRO A 185 15.42 9.19 5.53
C PRO A 185 15.94 10.31 4.64
N ALA A 186 17.12 10.86 4.96
CA ALA A 186 17.73 11.94 4.19
C ALA A 186 18.23 11.49 2.80
N THR A 187 18.56 10.21 2.65
CA THR A 187 19.07 9.63 1.39
C THR A 187 17.94 9.08 0.51
N LEU A 188 16.83 8.63 1.12
CA LEU A 188 15.63 8.18 0.40
C LEU A 188 14.79 9.34 -0.18
N ALA A 189 14.85 10.53 0.43
CA ALA A 189 14.08 11.70 -0.02
C ALA A 189 14.64 12.26 -1.33
N ARG A 190 14.42 11.56 -2.45
CA ARG A 190 14.83 11.99 -3.78
C ARG A 190 13.87 12.98 -4.44
N ILE A 191 12.66 13.11 -3.88
CA ILE A 191 11.61 13.96 -4.43
C ILE A 191 11.49 15.20 -3.54
N PRO A 192 11.81 16.40 -4.07
CA PRO A 192 11.55 17.65 -3.36
C PRO A 192 10.06 17.77 -3.01
N PRO A 193 9.70 18.43 -1.90
CA PRO A 193 8.30 18.64 -1.52
C PRO A 193 7.46 19.14 -2.69
N VAL A 194 6.18 18.74 -2.75
CA VAL A 194 5.25 19.14 -3.83
C VAL A 194 5.25 20.66 -4.02
N ALA A 195 5.30 21.42 -2.92
CA ALA A 195 5.45 22.87 -2.91
C ALA A 195 6.67 23.36 -3.72
N GLN A 196 7.83 22.74 -3.51
CA GLN A 196 9.06 23.10 -4.21
C GLN A 196 9.00 22.70 -5.68
N ARG A 197 8.44 21.53 -6.01
CA ARG A 197 8.32 21.07 -7.40
C ARG A 197 7.35 21.92 -8.22
N LEU A 198 6.26 22.37 -7.59
CA LEU A 198 5.28 23.26 -8.23
C LEU A 198 5.72 24.73 -8.19
N GLN A 199 6.79 25.07 -7.48
CA GLN A 199 7.18 26.45 -7.17
C GLN A 199 6.03 27.25 -6.55
N MET A 200 5.30 26.63 -5.62
CA MET A 200 4.09 27.15 -5.01
C MET A 200 4.09 26.90 -3.50
N SER A 201 3.54 27.83 -2.71
CA SER A 201 3.36 27.60 -1.26
C SER A 201 2.24 26.59 -1.01
N GLU A 202 2.30 25.84 0.10
CA GLU A 202 1.23 24.90 0.48
C GLU A 202 -0.14 25.57 0.53
N ARG A 203 -0.20 26.81 1.03
CA ARG A 203 -1.42 27.62 1.06
C ARG A 203 -1.99 27.84 -0.34
N SER A 204 -1.14 28.11 -1.32
CA SER A 204 -1.56 28.30 -2.71
C SER A 204 -2.00 27.00 -3.39
N ILE A 205 -1.38 25.86 -3.05
CA ILE A 205 -1.82 24.54 -3.50
C ILE A 205 -3.20 24.23 -2.96
N LEU A 206 -3.40 24.35 -1.64
CA LEU A 206 -4.68 24.11 -0.98
C LEU A 206 -5.78 25.03 -1.50
N SER A 207 -5.47 26.32 -1.68
CA SER A 207 -6.42 27.29 -2.22
C SER A 207 -6.87 26.93 -3.64
N ARG A 208 -5.95 26.48 -4.50
CA ARG A 208 -6.29 26.00 -5.85
C ARG A 208 -7.13 24.73 -5.80
N LEU A 209 -6.74 23.73 -5.01
CA LEU A 209 -7.50 22.48 -4.87
C LEU A 209 -8.93 22.72 -4.35
N ALA A 210 -9.09 23.61 -3.37
CA ALA A 210 -10.39 23.99 -2.85
C ALA A 210 -11.24 24.75 -3.90
N ALA A 211 -10.62 25.62 -4.69
CA ALA A 211 -11.31 26.33 -5.78
C ALA A 211 -11.78 25.37 -6.90
N THR A 212 -11.00 24.34 -7.21
CA THR A 212 -11.37 23.32 -8.21
C THR A 212 -12.47 22.38 -7.70
N ALA A 213 -12.49 22.07 -6.40
CA ALA A 213 -13.51 21.21 -5.80
C ALA A 213 -14.92 21.86 -5.79
N GLY A 214 -15.00 23.19 -5.92
CA GLY A 214 -16.26 23.93 -5.92
C GLY A 214 -16.93 24.14 -7.29
N ASN A 215 -16.21 24.02 -8.42
CA ASN A 215 -16.73 24.36 -9.75
C ASN A 215 -16.19 23.43 -10.85
N ALA A 216 -16.96 22.42 -11.25
CA ALA A 216 -16.65 21.52 -12.36
C ALA A 216 -16.54 22.23 -13.73
N SER A 217 -17.09 23.43 -13.87
CA SER A 217 -17.12 24.23 -15.10
C SER A 217 -15.81 24.96 -15.44
N ASN A 218 -14.88 25.12 -14.48
CA ASN A 218 -13.64 25.88 -14.68
C ASN A 218 -12.39 25.02 -14.94
N ALA A 219 -12.51 23.69 -14.97
CA ALA A 219 -11.39 22.77 -15.17
C ALA A 219 -10.67 22.99 -16.52
N ALA A 220 -11.39 23.42 -17.56
CA ALA A 220 -10.83 23.67 -18.89
C ALA A 220 -9.96 24.94 -18.97
N GLN A 221 -10.26 25.99 -18.19
CA GLN A 221 -9.49 27.24 -18.20
C GLN A 221 -8.16 27.14 -17.44
N LEU A 222 -8.04 26.23 -16.47
CA LEU A 222 -6.83 26.05 -15.67
C LEU A 222 -5.82 25.05 -16.27
N MET A 223 -6.24 24.17 -17.19
CA MET A 223 -5.31 23.31 -17.95
C MET A 223 -4.33 24.13 -18.83
N ALA A 224 -4.71 25.34 -19.21
CA ALA A 224 -3.86 26.26 -19.97
C ALA A 224 -2.67 26.83 -19.18
N GLN A 225 -2.62 26.62 -17.85
CA GLN A 225 -1.60 27.17 -16.96
C GLN A 225 -0.56 26.14 -16.49
N PHE A 226 -0.65 24.89 -16.95
CA PHE A 226 0.41 23.90 -16.75
C PHE A 226 1.59 24.18 -17.70
N PRO A 227 2.84 23.97 -17.25
CA PRO A 227 4.00 23.95 -18.15
C PRO A 227 3.76 22.95 -19.29
N ALA A 228 4.23 23.28 -20.49
CA ALA A 228 3.90 22.58 -21.75
C ALA A 228 4.09 21.05 -21.75
N GLY A 229 4.82 20.48 -20.79
CA GLY A 229 5.02 19.03 -20.65
C GLY A 229 3.85 18.23 -20.05
N PHE A 230 2.78 18.88 -19.55
CA PHE A 230 1.65 18.19 -18.88
C PHE A 230 0.37 18.10 -19.72
N GLN A 231 0.36 18.62 -20.95
CA GLN A 231 -0.85 18.72 -21.80
C GLN A 231 -1.26 17.41 -22.51
N GLY A 232 -0.64 16.28 -22.19
CA GLY A 232 -0.67 15.07 -23.04
C GLY A 232 -1.66 13.95 -22.69
N THR A 233 -2.47 14.04 -21.64
CA THR A 233 -3.40 12.94 -21.29
C THR A 233 -4.80 13.46 -20.97
N THR A 234 -5.57 13.76 -22.02
CA THR A 234 -7.02 13.82 -21.92
C THR A 234 -7.56 12.40 -21.74
N LEU A 235 -7.80 12.00 -20.49
CA LEU A 235 -8.66 10.85 -20.21
C LEU A 235 -10.10 11.23 -20.64
N PRO A 236 -10.79 10.41 -21.44
CA PRO A 236 -12.18 10.68 -21.79
C PRO A 236 -13.02 10.71 -20.51
N ALA A 237 -13.62 11.87 -20.22
CA ALA A 237 -14.52 12.04 -19.10
C ALA A 237 -15.77 11.16 -19.28
N PHE A 238 -16.19 10.51 -18.20
CA PHE A 238 -17.49 9.84 -18.11
C PHE A 238 -18.60 10.87 -18.31
N THR A 239 -19.21 10.86 -19.49
CA THR A 239 -20.42 11.61 -19.78
C THR A 239 -21.55 11.06 -18.90
N SER A 240 -22.08 11.93 -18.03
CA SER A 240 -23.34 11.72 -17.31
C SER A 240 -24.46 11.33 -18.29
N GLY A 241 -25.07 10.16 -18.09
CA GLY A 241 -26.30 9.76 -18.78
C GLY A 241 -27.51 10.57 -18.28
N PRO A 242 -28.58 10.67 -19.08
CA PRO A 242 -29.71 11.54 -18.80
C PRO A 242 -30.60 10.99 -17.68
N ALA A 243 -31.35 11.91 -17.08
CA ALA A 243 -32.35 11.71 -16.03
C ALA A 243 -33.47 10.74 -16.42
#